data_AF-C0GHQ5-F1
#
_entry.id   AF-C0GHQ5-F1
#
_cell.length_a   1.000
_cell.length_b   1.000
_cell.length_c   1.000
_cell.angle_alpha   90.00
_cell.angle_beta   90.00
_cell.angle_gamma   90.00
#
_symmetry.space_group_name_H-M   'P 1'
#
loop_
_entity.id
_entity.type
_entity.pdbx_description
1 polymer ?
#
loop_
_entity_poly.entity_id
_entity_poly.type
_entity_poly.pdbx_seq_one_letter_code
_entity_poly.pdbx_strand_id
1 'polypeptide(L)'
;MELIIIILGLILLFVSIIIMIIPLGSWISTKAAGVPVSIFYFLGMRLRRSNIEKIISSLITAHKAGLDLNIMSLEGYALAGGNVEQVVKTLISARESGKNLSFEEAAKMDLSDGTASADVRQVSTKGCDISDKSLIRARIEEALSAAGYNDQQAITDISYNMTEGLDKLTLLFEFYTNPEAFDKKEIETLVSDFLIHVPNRLSIARDLIDR
;
A
#
# COMPACT_ATOMS: atom_id res chain seq x y z
N MET A 1 -5.02 -63.06 3.89
CA MET A 1 -4.03 -62.17 3.23
C MET A 1 -4.74 -61.19 2.31
N GLU A 2 -5.50 -61.64 1.30
CA GLU A 2 -6.16 -60.74 0.33
C GLU A 2 -7.17 -59.76 0.96
N LEU A 3 -8.05 -60.21 1.87
CA LEU A 3 -9.02 -59.33 2.53
C LEU A 3 -8.33 -58.22 3.37
N ILE A 4 -7.20 -58.54 4.01
CA ILE A 4 -6.42 -57.57 4.81
C ILE A 4 -5.80 -56.51 3.89
N ILE A 5 -5.28 -56.92 2.74
CA ILE A 5 -4.71 -56.00 1.74
C ILE A 5 -5.79 -55.07 1.19
N ILE A 6 -6.99 -55.60 0.90
CA ILE A 6 -8.13 -54.80 0.43
C ILE A 6 -8.58 -53.79 1.50
N ILE A 7 -8.73 -54.22 2.76
CA ILE A 7 -9.12 -53.34 3.87
C ILE A 7 -8.07 -52.26 4.10
N LEU A 8 -6.78 -52.63 4.11
CA LEU A 8 -5.68 -51.69 4.27
C LEU A 8 -5.66 -50.66 3.13
N GLY A 9 -5.86 -51.12 1.89
CA GLY A 9 -5.97 -50.24 0.71
C GLY A 9 -7.15 -49.27 0.83
N LEU A 10 -8.30 -49.73 1.33
CA LEU A 10 -9.47 -48.89 1.53
C LEU A 10 -9.26 -47.82 2.61
N ILE A 11 -8.59 -48.18 3.72
CA ILE A 11 -8.22 -47.25 4.79
C ILE A 11 -7.25 -46.18 4.25
N LEU A 12 -6.23 -46.60 3.50
CA LEU A 12 -5.24 -45.69 2.93
C LEU A 12 -5.89 -44.71 1.95
N LEU A 13 -6.81 -45.21 1.10
CA LEU A 13 -7.60 -44.38 0.20
C LEU A 13 -8.48 -43.38 0.97
N PHE A 14 -9.19 -43.83 2.00
CA PHE A 14 -10.04 -42.99 2.84
C PHE A 14 -9.23 -41.87 3.53
N VAL A 15 -8.08 -42.21 4.11
CA VAL A 15 -7.17 -41.25 4.75
C VAL A 15 -6.63 -40.25 3.73
N SER A 16 -6.25 -40.70 2.52
CA SER A 16 -5.77 -39.82 1.45
C SER A 16 -6.83 -38.79 1.03
N ILE A 17 -8.10 -39.19 0.94
CA ILE A 17 -9.21 -38.29 0.60
C ILE A 17 -9.43 -37.25 1.72
N ILE A 18 -9.39 -37.66 2.98
CA ILE A 18 -9.51 -36.75 4.13
C ILE A 18 -8.39 -35.68 4.13
N ILE A 19 -7.14 -36.09 3.89
CA ILE A 19 -5.98 -35.20 3.88
C ILE A 19 -6.06 -34.20 2.70
N MET A 20 -6.67 -34.58 1.57
CA MET A 20 -6.88 -33.69 0.43
C MET A 20 -7.92 -32.58 0.73
N ILE A 21 -8.93 -32.90 1.53
CA ILE A 21 -10.03 -31.99 1.88
C ILE A 21 -9.63 -31.05 3.01
N ILE A 22 -8.91 -31.53 4.03
CA ILE A 22 -8.50 -30.73 5.18
C ILE A 22 -7.14 -30.06 4.89
N PRO A 23 -7.05 -28.71 4.90
CA PRO A 23 -5.77 -28.02 4.70
C PRO A 23 -4.89 -28.13 5.95
N LEU A 24 -4.25 -29.29 6.15
CA LEU A 24 -3.42 -29.59 7.31
C LEU A 24 -2.21 -28.66 7.43
N GLY A 25 -1.60 -28.25 6.31
CA GLY A 25 -0.44 -27.36 6.32
C GLY A 25 -0.74 -26.01 6.99
N SER A 26 -1.84 -25.39 6.58
CA SER A 26 -2.38 -24.16 7.16
C SER A 26 -2.70 -24.27 8.66
N TRP A 27 -3.29 -25.38 9.10
CA TRP A 27 -3.59 -25.63 10.51
C TRP A 27 -2.30 -25.75 11.36
N ILE A 28 -1.31 -26.50 10.86
CA ILE A 28 0.00 -26.64 11.52
C ILE A 28 0.68 -25.28 11.66
N SER A 29 0.65 -24.45 10.61
CA SER A 29 1.21 -23.09 10.65
C SER A 29 0.59 -22.22 11.74
N THR A 30 -0.73 -22.26 11.91
CA THR A 30 -1.40 -21.51 13.00
C THR A 30 -1.00 -22.00 14.39
N LYS A 31 -0.91 -23.32 14.57
CA LYS A 31 -0.47 -23.93 15.84
C LYS A 31 0.98 -23.58 16.16
N ALA A 32 1.86 -23.62 15.18
CA ALA A 32 3.28 -23.25 15.32
C ALA A 32 3.44 -21.76 15.64
N ALA A 33 2.56 -20.91 15.13
CA ALA A 33 2.53 -19.48 15.42
C ALA A 33 1.84 -19.12 16.74
N GLY A 34 1.30 -20.08 17.49
CA GLY A 34 0.59 -19.83 18.74
C GLY A 34 -0.82 -19.25 18.56
N VAL A 35 -1.37 -19.26 17.34
CA VAL A 35 -2.73 -18.76 17.04
C VAL A 35 -3.72 -19.92 17.12
N PRO A 36 -4.58 -19.99 18.15
CA PRO A 36 -5.49 -21.13 18.33
C PRO A 36 -6.68 -21.03 17.36
N VAL A 37 -6.57 -21.64 16.18
CA VAL A 37 -7.69 -21.79 15.23
C VAL A 37 -8.18 -23.25 15.19
N SER A 38 -9.49 -23.43 15.33
CA SER A 38 -10.13 -24.75 15.30
C SER A 38 -10.07 -25.38 13.92
N ILE A 39 -9.84 -26.71 13.85
CA ILE A 39 -9.81 -27.46 12.59
C ILE A 39 -11.14 -27.34 11.82
N PHE A 40 -12.26 -27.27 12.55
CA PHE A 40 -13.59 -27.08 11.98
C PHE A 40 -13.75 -25.72 11.29
N TYR A 41 -13.04 -24.69 11.75
CA TYR A 41 -13.08 -23.37 11.15
C TYR A 41 -12.44 -23.39 9.75
N PHE A 42 -11.31 -24.10 9.59
CA PHE A 42 -10.67 -24.32 8.27
C PHE A 42 -11.59 -25.03 7.28
N LEU A 43 -12.32 -26.05 7.76
CA LEU A 43 -13.31 -26.74 6.95
C LEU A 43 -14.45 -25.79 6.52
N GLY A 44 -14.92 -24.94 7.43
CA GLY A 44 -15.93 -23.92 7.14
C GLY A 44 -15.46 -22.84 6.16
N MET A 45 -14.19 -22.44 6.21
CA MET A 45 -13.61 -21.49 5.24
C MET A 45 -13.55 -22.10 3.82
N ARG A 46 -13.27 -23.41 3.71
CA ARG A 46 -13.24 -24.10 2.42
C ARG A 46 -14.62 -24.21 1.78
N LEU A 47 -15.66 -24.45 2.58
CA LEU A 47 -17.06 -24.45 2.11
C LEU A 47 -17.50 -23.06 1.61
N ARG A 48 -17.07 -21.99 2.28
CA ARG A 48 -17.33 -20.60 1.89
C ARG A 48 -16.44 -20.09 0.75
N ARG A 49 -15.58 -20.94 0.17
CA ARG A 49 -14.58 -20.59 -0.86
C ARG A 49 -13.69 -19.39 -0.48
N SER A 50 -13.39 -19.25 0.81
CA SER A 50 -12.50 -18.21 1.30
C SER A 50 -11.03 -18.56 1.00
N ASN A 51 -10.18 -17.56 0.77
CA ASN A 51 -8.75 -17.77 0.57
C ASN A 51 -8.06 -18.00 1.93
N ILE A 52 -8.06 -19.27 2.36
CA ILE A 52 -7.56 -19.73 3.65
C ILE A 52 -6.10 -19.29 3.89
N GLU A 53 -5.24 -19.44 2.88
CA GLU A 53 -3.80 -19.18 3.03
C GLU A 53 -3.52 -17.70 3.34
N LYS A 54 -4.16 -16.78 2.61
CA LYS A 54 -3.99 -15.34 2.79
C LYS A 54 -4.48 -14.86 4.16
N ILE A 55 -5.60 -15.39 4.64
CA ILE A 55 -6.18 -15.00 5.93
C ILE A 55 -5.26 -15.46 7.07
N ILE A 56 -4.78 -16.70 7.01
CA ILE A 56 -3.88 -17.24 8.03
C ILE A 56 -2.55 -16.50 8.06
N SER A 57 -1.91 -16.30 6.91
CA SER A 57 -0.60 -15.64 6.86
C SER A 57 -0.69 -14.22 7.43
N SER A 58 -1.77 -13.50 7.10
CA SER A 58 -2.06 -12.18 7.64
C SER A 58 -2.33 -12.23 9.16
N LEU A 59 -3.13 -13.20 9.63
CA LEU A 59 -3.42 -13.38 11.05
C LEU A 59 -2.18 -13.72 11.88
N ILE A 60 -1.32 -14.62 11.38
CA ILE A 60 -0.04 -14.96 12.01
C ILE A 60 0.86 -13.73 12.10
N THR A 61 0.91 -12.93 11.04
CA THR A 61 1.72 -11.70 10.98
C THR A 61 1.22 -10.67 11.98
N ALA A 62 -0.10 -10.48 12.06
CA ALA A 62 -0.74 -9.62 13.04
C ALA A 62 -0.43 -10.09 14.48
N HIS A 63 -0.59 -11.39 14.76
CA HIS A 63 -0.32 -11.96 16.08
C HIS A 63 1.15 -11.77 16.50
N LYS A 64 2.10 -11.98 15.58
CA LYS A 64 3.52 -11.72 15.82
C LYS A 64 3.84 -10.25 16.09
N ALA A 65 3.08 -9.33 15.51
CA ALA A 65 3.14 -7.89 15.80
C ALA A 65 2.34 -7.49 17.07
N GLY A 66 1.86 -8.46 17.83
CA GLY A 66 1.06 -8.26 19.05
C GLY A 66 -0.34 -7.71 18.80
N LEU A 67 -0.83 -7.73 17.55
CA LEU A 67 -2.18 -7.32 17.20
C LEU A 67 -3.11 -8.52 17.42
N ASP A 68 -4.16 -8.31 18.22
CA ASP A 68 -5.19 -9.31 18.44
C ASP A 68 -6.35 -9.04 17.47
N LEU A 69 -6.36 -9.77 16.35
CA LEU A 69 -7.35 -9.60 15.29
C LEU A 69 -8.30 -10.79 15.25
N ASN A 70 -9.58 -10.49 15.06
CA ASN A 70 -10.59 -11.51 14.89
C ASN A 70 -10.53 -12.09 13.47
N ILE A 71 -10.35 -13.41 13.38
CA ILE A 71 -10.35 -14.15 12.11
C ILE A 71 -11.66 -13.94 11.32
N MET A 72 -12.80 -13.76 12.00
CA MET A 72 -14.08 -13.51 11.36
C MET A 72 -14.10 -12.17 10.62
N SER A 73 -13.50 -11.12 11.20
CA SER A 73 -13.45 -9.79 10.58
C SER A 73 -12.53 -9.80 9.35
N LEU A 74 -11.36 -10.45 9.46
CA LEU A 74 -10.42 -10.65 8.35
C LEU A 74 -11.06 -11.44 7.21
N GLU A 75 -11.78 -12.52 7.54
CA GLU A 75 -12.50 -13.33 6.56
C GLU A 75 -13.66 -12.56 5.91
N GLY A 76 -14.45 -11.82 6.68
CA GLY A 76 -15.53 -11.00 6.16
C GLY A 76 -15.03 -9.94 5.18
N TYR A 77 -13.90 -9.29 5.50
CA TYR A 77 -13.25 -8.34 4.61
C TYR A 77 -12.70 -9.00 3.34
N ALA A 78 -12.08 -10.19 3.46
CA ALA A 78 -11.59 -10.96 2.31
C ALA A 78 -12.73 -11.36 1.36
N LEU A 79 -13.87 -11.79 1.91
CA LEU A 79 -15.05 -12.18 1.14
C LEU A 79 -15.73 -10.98 0.46
N ALA A 80 -15.60 -9.79 1.04
CA ALA A 80 -16.00 -8.53 0.39
C ALA A 80 -15.04 -8.11 -0.74
N GLY A 81 -13.97 -8.86 -0.98
CA GLY A 81 -12.97 -8.58 -2.01
C GLY A 81 -11.80 -7.69 -1.55
N GLY A 82 -11.71 -7.40 -0.25
CA GLY A 82 -10.65 -6.58 0.33
C GLY A 82 -9.30 -7.29 0.48
N ASN A 83 -8.22 -6.52 0.56
CA ASN A 83 -6.87 -7.06 0.74
C ASN A 83 -6.48 -7.13 2.23
N VAL A 84 -6.66 -8.32 2.81
CA VAL A 84 -6.36 -8.61 4.22
C VAL A 84 -4.90 -8.33 4.59
N GLU A 85 -3.96 -8.63 3.69
CA GLU A 85 -2.52 -8.46 3.96
C GLU A 85 -2.16 -6.98 4.09
N GLN A 86 -2.77 -6.13 3.25
CA GLN A 86 -2.54 -4.70 3.26
C GLN A 86 -3.09 -4.06 4.54
N VAL A 87 -4.31 -4.42 4.95
CA VAL A 87 -4.90 -3.94 6.21
C VAL A 87 -4.02 -4.30 7.41
N VAL A 88 -3.50 -5.53 7.47
CA VAL A 88 -2.58 -5.93 8.55
C VAL A 88 -1.29 -5.11 8.52
N LYS A 89 -0.70 -4.87 7.34
CA LYS A 89 0.51 -4.02 7.22
C LYS A 89 0.25 -2.58 7.69
N THR A 90 -0.91 -2.01 7.37
CA THR A 90 -1.33 -0.68 7.82
C THR A 90 -1.46 -0.64 9.35
N LEU A 91 -2.07 -1.65 9.95
CA LEU A 91 -2.20 -1.76 11.41
C LEU A 91 -0.84 -1.88 12.12
N ILE A 92 0.08 -2.66 11.55
CA ILE A 92 1.45 -2.79 12.08
C ILE A 92 2.17 -1.44 12.01
N SER A 93 2.15 -0.79 10.84
CA SER A 93 2.77 0.53 10.62
C SER A 93 2.19 1.60 11.56
N ALA A 94 0.88 1.58 11.79
CA ALA A 94 0.22 2.50 12.69
C ALA A 94 0.71 2.31 14.13
N ARG A 95 0.77 1.05 14.59
CA ARG A 95 1.29 0.71 15.92
C ARG A 95 2.75 1.12 16.10
N GLU A 96 3.59 0.89 15.09
CA GLU A 96 4.99 1.33 15.09
C GLU A 96 5.11 2.85 15.20
N SER A 97 4.17 3.59 14.59
CA SER A 97 4.09 5.06 14.70
C SER A 97 3.40 5.58 15.97
N GLY A 98 3.01 4.69 16.89
CA GLY A 98 2.29 5.05 18.12
C GLY A 98 0.81 5.43 17.91
N LYS A 99 0.25 5.20 16.71
CA LYS A 99 -1.16 5.42 16.41
C LYS A 99 -1.96 4.16 16.70
N ASN A 100 -3.05 4.30 17.44
CA ASN A 100 -3.99 3.22 17.67
C ASN A 100 -5.09 3.28 16.61
N LEU A 101 -5.11 2.32 15.69
CA LEU A 101 -6.15 2.20 14.66
C LEU A 101 -6.96 0.94 14.88
N SER A 102 -8.27 1.05 14.71
CA SER A 102 -9.17 -0.09 14.61
C SER A 102 -9.03 -0.79 13.25
N PHE A 103 -9.47 -2.06 13.21
CA PHE A 103 -9.48 -2.84 11.98
C PHE A 103 -10.33 -2.18 10.89
N GLU A 104 -11.47 -1.61 11.28
CA GLU A 104 -12.41 -0.92 10.40
C GLU A 104 -11.81 0.38 9.82
N GLU A 105 -11.05 1.12 10.61
CA GLU A 105 -10.33 2.31 10.12
C GLU A 105 -9.23 1.93 9.13
N ALA A 106 -8.45 0.90 9.44
CA ALA A 106 -7.42 0.41 8.52
C ALA A 106 -8.01 -0.15 7.22
N ALA A 107 -9.17 -0.81 7.28
CA ALA A 107 -9.91 -1.27 6.10
C ALA A 107 -10.45 -0.11 5.26
N LYS A 108 -10.93 0.98 5.89
CA LYS A 108 -11.33 2.20 5.17
C LYS A 108 -10.14 2.88 4.49
N MET A 109 -8.98 2.92 5.15
CA MET A 109 -7.75 3.46 4.57
C MET A 109 -7.28 2.64 3.36
N ASP A 110 -7.37 1.31 3.43
CA ASP A 110 -7.08 0.41 2.30
C ASP A 110 -7.99 0.70 1.09
N LEU A 111 -9.29 0.96 1.34
CA LEU A 111 -10.23 1.34 0.28
C LEU A 111 -9.95 2.73 -0.31
N SER A 112 -9.47 3.69 0.49
CA SER A 112 -9.08 5.01 0.00
C SER A 112 -7.75 5.00 -0.76
N ASP A 113 -6.85 4.07 -0.44
CA ASP A 113 -5.55 3.91 -1.10
C ASP A 113 -5.61 3.15 -2.44
N GLY A 114 -6.82 2.78 -2.89
CA GLY A 114 -7.18 2.58 -4.30
C GLY A 114 -6.13 1.92 -5.20
N THR A 115 -5.46 0.85 -4.79
CA THR A 115 -4.47 0.18 -5.64
C THR A 115 -4.45 -1.33 -5.47
N ALA A 116 -5.20 -1.99 -6.36
CA ALA A 116 -4.82 -3.31 -6.82
C ALA A 116 -3.50 -3.19 -7.61
N SER A 117 -2.40 -3.63 -7.01
CA SER A 117 -1.14 -4.07 -7.66
C SER A 117 -0.32 -3.04 -8.48
N ALA A 118 1.00 -3.21 -8.35
CA ALA A 118 2.11 -2.67 -9.14
C ALA A 118 2.64 -1.27 -8.75
N ASP A 119 3.78 -1.30 -8.05
CA ASP A 119 4.90 -0.36 -8.14
C ASP A 119 4.58 1.15 -8.11
N VAL A 120 3.71 1.55 -7.20
CA VAL A 120 3.76 2.92 -6.68
C VAL A 120 4.67 2.86 -5.46
N ARG A 121 5.94 3.26 -5.63
CA ARG A 121 6.77 3.67 -4.49
C ARG A 121 5.91 4.60 -3.65
N GLN A 122 5.52 4.16 -2.45
CA GLN A 122 4.88 5.04 -1.49
C GLN A 122 5.84 6.23 -1.32
N VAL A 123 5.48 7.38 -1.88
CA VAL A 123 6.12 8.65 -1.55
C VAL A 123 5.62 8.97 -0.16
N SER A 124 6.26 8.35 0.83
CA SER A 124 6.14 8.73 2.22
C SER A 124 6.68 10.14 2.33
N THR A 125 5.78 11.12 2.33
CA THR A 125 6.10 12.53 2.59
C THR A 125 6.49 12.79 4.03
N LYS A 126 6.57 11.76 4.89
CA LYS A 126 7.10 11.90 6.26
C LYS A 126 8.54 12.42 6.22
N GLY A 127 8.70 13.72 6.46
CA GLY A 127 9.99 14.38 6.63
C GLY A 127 10.54 15.11 5.41
N CYS A 128 9.82 15.14 4.27
CA CYS A 128 10.21 16.04 3.17
C CYS A 128 9.64 17.43 3.47
N ASP A 129 10.45 18.29 4.09
CA ASP A 129 10.14 19.70 4.16
C ASP A 129 10.24 20.28 2.74
N ILE A 130 9.10 20.45 2.08
CA ILE A 130 9.00 21.03 0.73
C ILE A 130 9.55 22.47 0.72
N SER A 131 9.70 23.10 1.90
CA SER A 131 10.34 24.40 2.08
C SER A 131 11.85 24.36 1.82
N ASP A 132 12.51 23.20 1.96
CA ASP A 132 13.92 23.04 1.62
C ASP A 132 14.11 22.89 0.10
N LYS A 133 13.94 24.01 -0.61
CA LYS A 133 14.18 24.13 -2.04
C LYS A 133 15.61 23.71 -2.41
N SER A 134 16.58 23.81 -1.48
CA SER A 134 18.00 23.52 -1.74
C SER A 134 18.27 22.02 -1.88
N LEU A 135 17.68 21.21 -1.00
CA LEU A 135 17.77 19.76 -1.07
C LEU A 135 17.14 19.22 -2.35
N ILE A 136 15.96 19.74 -2.72
CA ILE A 136 15.24 19.31 -3.92
C ILE A 136 16.05 19.66 -5.18
N ARG A 137 16.64 20.87 -5.25
CA ARG A 137 17.54 21.26 -6.35
C ARG A 137 18.69 20.30 -6.50
N ALA A 138 19.44 20.06 -5.43
CA ALA A 138 20.61 19.19 -5.44
C ALA A 138 20.28 17.77 -5.94
N ARG A 139 19.11 17.23 -5.54
CA ARG A 139 18.66 15.91 -6.00
C ARG A 139 18.27 15.88 -7.48
N ILE A 140 17.66 16.95 -8.00
CA ILE A 140 17.35 17.07 -9.43
C ILE A 140 18.64 17.14 -10.24
N GLU A 141 19.61 17.94 -9.79
CA GLU A 141 20.90 18.09 -10.45
C GLU A 141 21.67 16.76 -10.49
N GLU A 142 21.76 16.04 -9.36
CA GLU A 142 22.38 14.72 -9.28
C GLU A 142 21.73 13.72 -10.25
N ALA A 143 20.39 13.70 -10.31
CA ALA A 143 19.65 12.79 -11.17
C ALA A 143 19.86 13.09 -12.67
N LEU A 144 19.87 14.37 -13.05
CA LEU A 144 20.10 14.79 -14.44
C LEU A 144 21.54 14.52 -14.86
N SER A 145 22.52 14.78 -14.00
CA SER A 145 23.92 14.41 -14.25
C SER A 145 24.09 12.89 -14.41
N ALA A 146 23.45 12.08 -13.56
CA ALA A 146 23.49 10.62 -13.68
C ALA A 146 22.79 10.09 -14.94
N ALA A 147 21.79 10.81 -15.46
CA ALA A 147 21.09 10.50 -16.70
C ALA A 147 21.88 10.90 -17.97
N GLY A 148 23.10 11.43 -17.83
CA GLY A 148 23.97 11.79 -18.96
C GLY A 148 23.71 13.18 -19.55
N TYR A 149 23.11 14.09 -18.78
CA TYR A 149 23.03 15.50 -19.17
C TYR A 149 24.41 16.16 -19.05
N ASN A 150 24.96 16.63 -20.18
CA ASN A 150 26.30 17.22 -20.26
C ASN A 150 26.31 18.77 -20.10
N ASP A 151 25.14 19.41 -20.11
CA ASP A 151 25.03 20.87 -20.01
C ASP A 151 24.72 21.28 -18.57
N GLN A 152 25.75 21.69 -17.85
CA GLN A 152 25.65 22.08 -16.44
C GLN A 152 24.77 23.33 -16.23
N GLN A 153 24.75 24.23 -17.22
CA GLN A 153 23.94 25.45 -17.13
C GLN A 153 22.46 25.09 -17.27
N ALA A 154 22.11 24.27 -18.26
CA ALA A 154 20.75 23.77 -18.42
C ALA A 154 20.27 22.99 -17.19
N ILE A 155 21.10 22.12 -16.60
CA ILE A 155 20.75 21.36 -15.39
C ILE A 155 20.41 22.30 -14.22
N THR A 156 21.20 23.36 -14.04
CA THR A 156 21.00 24.35 -12.97
C THR A 156 19.74 25.19 -13.22
N ASP A 157 19.49 25.59 -14.47
CA ASP A 157 18.31 26.36 -14.83
C ASP A 157 17.03 25.52 -14.67
N ILE A 158 17.09 24.22 -15.02
CA ILE A 158 15.99 23.28 -14.80
C ILE A 158 15.71 23.11 -13.31
N SER A 159 16.73 22.83 -12.50
CA SER A 159 16.57 22.62 -11.06
C SER A 159 16.00 23.86 -10.36
N TYR A 160 16.46 25.06 -10.74
CA TYR A 160 15.97 26.33 -10.22
C TYR A 160 14.50 26.56 -10.57
N ASN A 161 14.12 26.46 -11.85
CA ASN A 161 12.76 26.70 -12.32
C ASN A 161 11.75 25.67 -11.78
N MET A 162 12.17 24.42 -11.57
CA MET A 162 11.33 23.37 -10.99
C MET A 162 11.02 23.60 -9.51
N THR A 163 11.85 24.36 -8.80
CA THR A 163 11.73 24.57 -7.34
C THR A 163 11.27 25.97 -6.96
N GLU A 164 11.37 26.94 -7.87
CA GLU A 164 11.02 28.33 -7.63
C GLU A 164 9.57 28.51 -7.17
N GLY A 165 8.62 27.79 -7.79
CA GLY A 165 7.19 27.91 -7.49
C GLY A 165 6.61 26.88 -6.50
N LEU A 166 7.45 26.18 -5.71
CA LEU A 166 6.96 25.17 -4.76
C LEU A 166 6.10 25.75 -3.64
N ASP A 167 6.38 26.97 -3.18
CA ASP A 167 5.58 27.70 -2.19
C ASP A 167 4.16 28.00 -2.70
N LYS A 168 4.01 28.30 -3.99
CA LYS A 168 2.70 28.52 -4.61
C LYS A 168 1.89 27.23 -4.76
N LEU A 169 2.55 26.08 -4.88
CA LEU A 169 1.86 24.78 -4.88
C LEU A 169 1.22 24.48 -3.53
N THR A 170 1.82 24.91 -2.42
CA THR A 170 1.22 24.78 -1.08
C THR A 170 -0.14 25.47 -1.01
N LEU A 171 -0.22 26.72 -1.49
CA LEU A 171 -1.47 27.47 -1.57
C LEU A 171 -2.50 26.80 -2.48
N LEU A 172 -2.05 26.20 -3.59
CA LEU A 172 -2.93 25.44 -4.48
C LEU A 172 -3.48 24.17 -3.80
N PHE A 173 -2.65 23.45 -3.04
CA PHE A 173 -3.08 22.29 -2.26
C PHE A 173 -4.06 22.67 -1.14
N GLU A 174 -3.83 23.80 -0.48
CA GLU A 174 -4.74 24.34 0.54
C GLU A 174 -6.10 24.70 -0.07
N PHE A 175 -6.12 25.34 -1.24
CA PHE A 175 -7.35 25.60 -2.00
C PHE A 175 -8.10 24.31 -2.38
N TYR A 176 -7.40 23.27 -2.85
CA TYR A 176 -8.04 21.99 -3.16
C TYR A 176 -8.59 21.27 -1.92
N THR A 177 -8.00 21.51 -0.75
CA THR A 177 -8.44 20.89 0.50
C THR A 177 -9.62 21.64 1.12
N ASN A 178 -9.67 22.96 0.99
CA ASN A 178 -10.74 23.80 1.54
C ASN A 178 -11.10 24.97 0.61
N PRO A 179 -11.87 24.72 -0.46
CA PRO A 179 -12.16 25.74 -1.47
C PRO A 179 -13.07 26.86 -0.95
N GLU A 180 -13.87 26.61 0.10
CA GLU A 180 -14.80 27.58 0.67
C GLU A 180 -14.09 28.68 1.48
N ALA A 181 -12.83 28.48 1.86
CA ALA A 181 -12.04 29.45 2.62
C ALA A 181 -11.45 30.59 1.77
N PHE A 182 -11.53 30.50 0.43
CA PHE A 182 -10.90 31.45 -0.48
C PHE A 182 -11.94 32.40 -1.07
N ASP A 183 -11.66 33.71 -1.01
CA ASP A 183 -12.46 34.71 -1.69
C ASP A 183 -12.24 34.67 -3.21
N LYS A 184 -13.21 35.17 -3.97
CA LYS A 184 -13.18 35.21 -5.44
C LYS A 184 -11.91 35.87 -5.98
N LYS A 185 -11.43 36.92 -5.31
CA LYS A 185 -10.21 37.64 -5.68
C LYS A 185 -8.94 36.84 -5.41
N GLU A 186 -8.93 36.04 -4.35
CA GLU A 186 -7.82 35.16 -4.00
C GLU A 186 -7.72 34.01 -5.01
N ILE A 187 -8.86 33.47 -5.45
CA ILE A 187 -8.92 32.46 -6.51
C ILE A 187 -8.39 33.02 -7.84
N GLU A 188 -8.81 34.23 -8.25
CA GLU A 188 -8.28 34.88 -9.46
C GLU A 188 -6.76 35.05 -9.38
N THR A 189 -6.25 35.47 -8.23
CA THR A 189 -4.81 35.66 -8.00
C THR A 189 -4.07 34.33 -8.08
N LEU A 190 -4.57 33.30 -7.40
CA LEU A 190 -4.00 31.95 -7.40
C LEU A 190 -3.94 31.36 -8.81
N VAL A 191 -5.03 31.46 -9.57
CA VAL A 191 -5.11 30.95 -10.95
C VAL A 191 -4.16 31.74 -11.86
N SER A 192 -4.13 33.06 -11.74
CA SER A 192 -3.21 33.91 -12.52
C SER A 192 -1.75 33.57 -12.22
N ASP A 193 -1.39 33.48 -10.94
CA ASP A 193 -0.05 33.12 -10.49
C ASP A 193 0.38 31.75 -11.00
N PHE A 194 -0.52 30.76 -10.95
CA PHE A 194 -0.26 29.43 -11.48
C PHE A 194 -0.01 29.47 -12.99
N LEU A 195 -0.91 30.12 -13.74
CA LEU A 195 -0.83 30.18 -15.20
C LEU A 195 0.38 30.95 -15.72
N ILE A 196 0.86 31.97 -15.01
CA ILE A 196 2.07 32.74 -15.39
C ILE A 196 3.33 31.85 -15.41
N HIS A 197 3.38 30.82 -14.57
CA HIS A 197 4.55 29.94 -14.46
C HIS A 197 4.49 28.73 -15.41
N VAL A 198 3.34 28.46 -16.05
CA VAL A 198 3.16 27.35 -16.99
C VAL A 198 4.01 27.50 -18.27
N PRO A 199 4.10 28.67 -18.93
CA PRO A 199 4.95 28.85 -20.10
C PRO A 199 6.43 28.53 -19.86
N ASN A 200 6.96 28.95 -18.70
CA ASN A 200 8.36 28.71 -18.33
C ASN A 200 8.67 27.21 -18.10
N ARG A 201 7.66 26.45 -17.64
CA ARG A 201 7.77 24.99 -17.50
C ARG A 201 7.66 24.27 -18.85
N LEU A 202 6.87 24.81 -19.78
CA LEU A 202 6.70 24.27 -21.13
C LEU A 202 7.94 24.46 -22.01
N SER A 203 8.68 25.57 -21.88
CA SER A 203 9.94 25.77 -22.61
C SER A 203 10.98 24.73 -22.22
N ILE A 204 11.15 24.50 -20.91
CA ILE A 204 12.08 23.50 -20.38
C ILE A 204 11.66 22.09 -20.77
N ALA A 205 10.35 21.78 -20.75
CA ALA A 205 9.85 20.47 -21.16
C ALA A 205 10.19 20.16 -22.63
N ARG A 206 10.18 21.17 -23.52
CA ARG A 206 10.61 21.01 -24.91
C ARG A 206 12.07 20.62 -24.99
N ASP A 207 12.94 21.32 -24.26
CA ASP A 207 14.39 21.05 -24.25
C ASP A 207 14.72 19.65 -23.68
N LEU A 208 13.85 19.09 -22.85
CA LEU A 208 13.96 17.73 -22.32
C LEU A 208 13.44 16.65 -23.29
N ILE A 209 12.42 16.96 -24.10
CA ILE A 209 11.76 16.02 -25.02
C ILE A 209 12.50 15.91 -26.35
N ASP A 210 13.08 17.00 -26.84
CA ASP A 210 13.77 17.05 -28.15
C ASP A 210 15.21 16.47 -28.10
N ARG A 211 15.53 15.64 -27.11
CA ARG A 211 16.82 14.94 -26.92
C ARG A 211 16.82 13.49 -27.40
#